data_AF-A0A2D6LSC6-F1
#
_entry.id   AF-A0A2D6LSC6-F1
#
_cell.length_a   1.000
_cell.length_b   1.000
_cell.length_c   1.000
_cell.angle_alpha   90.00
_cell.angle_beta   90.00
_cell.angle_gamma   90.00
#
_symmetry.space_group_name_H-M   'P 1'
#
loop_
_entity.id
_entity.type
_entity.pdbx_description
1 polymer ?
#
loop_
_entity_poly.entity_id
_entity_poly.type
_entity_poly.pdbx_seq_one_letter_code
_entity_poly.pdbx_strand_id
1 'polypeptide(L)'
;LKTLNENPEIFERLDHKTETLHQGMQEVLDKKGIPYHINRLGSMISLHFTDSEVVDFDSATDGNNDAFKKYFHGMLNEGIYLPPSAFESYFLNDALSYEDIEKTITALEAVMALWK
;
A
#
# COMPACT_ATOMS: atom_id res chain seq x y z
N LEU A 1 -11.09 11.19 -20.59
CA LEU A 1 -9.77 11.86 -20.70
C LEU A 1 -9.85 13.39 -20.67
N LYS A 2 -10.92 14.05 -21.16
CA LYS A 2 -11.06 15.53 -21.13
C LYS A 2 -10.75 16.14 -19.75
N THR A 3 -11.38 15.63 -18.69
CA THR A 3 -11.16 16.11 -17.31
C THR A 3 -9.70 16.01 -16.87
N LEU A 4 -9.03 14.88 -17.10
CA LEU A 4 -7.61 14.72 -16.73
C LEU A 4 -6.68 15.64 -17.54
N ASN A 5 -6.99 15.85 -18.82
CA ASN A 5 -6.19 16.74 -19.68
C ASN A 5 -6.36 18.22 -19.28
N GLU A 6 -7.56 18.59 -18.80
CA GLU A 6 -7.87 19.96 -18.36
C GLU A 6 -7.40 20.23 -16.92
N ASN A 7 -7.11 19.19 -16.14
CA ASN A 7 -6.75 19.27 -14.72
C ASN A 7 -5.51 18.38 -14.44
N PRO A 8 -4.34 18.71 -15.02
CA PRO A 8 -3.13 17.90 -14.87
C PRO A 8 -2.66 17.76 -13.41
N GLU A 9 -3.03 18.71 -12.55
CA GLU A 9 -2.73 18.68 -11.12
C GLU A 9 -3.42 17.51 -10.37
N ILE A 10 -4.39 16.82 -11.00
CA ILE A 10 -4.92 15.54 -10.49
C ILE A 10 -3.79 14.53 -10.30
N PHE A 11 -2.83 14.45 -11.23
CA PHE A 11 -1.71 13.52 -11.13
C PHE A 11 -0.77 13.88 -9.98
N GLU A 12 -0.52 15.17 -9.76
CA GLU A 12 0.27 15.66 -8.62
C GLU A 12 -0.41 15.33 -7.29
N ARG A 13 -1.72 15.55 -7.19
CA ARG A 13 -2.49 15.18 -5.99
C ARG A 13 -2.47 13.68 -5.72
N LEU A 14 -2.59 12.85 -6.76
CA LEU A 14 -2.51 11.40 -6.64
C LEU A 14 -1.12 10.95 -6.19
N ASP A 15 -0.06 11.55 -6.75
CA ASP A 15 1.32 11.25 -6.34
C ASP A 15 1.55 11.62 -4.87
N HIS A 16 1.14 12.81 -4.43
CA HIS A 16 1.23 13.23 -3.03
C HIS A 16 0.43 12.33 -2.08
N LYS A 17 -0.81 11.97 -2.44
CA LYS A 17 -1.63 11.04 -1.65
C LYS A 17 -0.96 9.68 -1.50
N THR A 18 -0.40 9.16 -2.59
CA THR A 18 0.26 7.85 -2.59
C THR A 18 1.60 7.91 -1.84
N GLU A 19 2.32 9.03 -1.91
CA GLU A 19 3.50 9.32 -1.10
C GLU A 19 3.16 9.31 0.40
N THR A 20 2.10 10.00 0.82
CA THR A 20 1.65 10.00 2.22
C THR A 20 1.31 8.59 2.70
N LEU A 21 0.56 7.82 1.88
CA LEU A 21 0.25 6.43 2.20
C LEU A 21 1.53 5.59 2.32
N HIS A 22 2.47 5.71 1.38
CA HIS A 22 3.75 4.99 1.42
C HIS A 22 4.50 5.31 2.71
N GLN A 23 4.74 6.59 3.01
CA GLN A 23 5.51 6.99 4.19
C GLN A 23 4.85 6.49 5.48
N GLY A 24 3.53 6.63 5.62
CA GLY A 24 2.81 6.11 6.78
C GLY A 24 2.88 4.58 6.92
N MET A 25 2.75 3.84 5.81
CA MET A 25 2.92 2.39 5.82
C MET A 25 4.35 1.99 6.20
N GLN A 26 5.34 2.68 5.65
CA GLN A 26 6.76 2.45 5.93
C GLN A 26 7.05 2.62 7.43
N GLU A 27 6.59 3.72 8.04
CA GLU A 27 6.79 3.98 9.47
C GLU A 27 6.19 2.88 10.37
N VAL A 28 4.99 2.39 10.03
CA VAL A 28 4.34 1.31 10.79
C VAL A 28 5.11 -0.01 10.66
N LEU A 29 5.54 -0.34 9.45
CA LEU A 29 6.25 -1.59 9.17
C LEU A 29 7.68 -1.57 9.75
N ASP A 30 8.36 -0.43 9.69
CA ASP A 30 9.68 -0.22 10.31
C ASP A 30 9.64 -0.43 11.83
N LYS A 31 8.63 0.14 12.51
CA LYS A 31 8.42 -0.09 13.95
C LYS A 31 8.18 -1.55 14.28
N LYS A 32 7.56 -2.30 13.36
CA LYS A 32 7.26 -3.71 13.54
C LYS A 32 8.48 -4.60 13.32
N GLY A 33 9.44 -4.17 12.49
CA GLY A 33 10.67 -4.90 12.19
C GLY A 33 10.44 -6.14 11.33
N ILE A 34 9.41 -6.14 10.48
CA ILE A 34 9.16 -7.20 9.50
C ILE A 34 9.87 -6.83 8.20
N PRO A 35 10.48 -7.78 7.46
CA PRO A 35 10.98 -7.51 6.13
C PRO A 35 9.88 -7.18 5.13
N TYR A 36 10.05 -6.09 4.40
CA TYR A 36 9.14 -5.68 3.34
C TYR A 36 9.85 -4.83 2.29
N HIS A 37 9.20 -4.71 1.13
CA HIS A 37 9.52 -3.73 0.10
C HIS A 37 8.23 -3.05 -0.38
N ILE A 38 8.29 -1.72 -0.50
CA ILE A 38 7.21 -0.92 -1.10
C ILE A 38 7.71 -0.33 -2.43
N ASN A 39 6.97 -0.59 -3.49
CA ASN A 39 7.14 0.07 -4.78
C ASN A 39 6.05 1.13 -4.96
N ARG A 40 6.41 2.34 -5.40
CA ARG A 40 5.46 3.44 -5.66
C ARG A 40 5.78 4.14 -6.97
N LEU A 41 4.74 4.46 -7.75
CA LEU A 41 4.83 5.32 -8.93
C LEU A 41 3.51 6.05 -9.16
N GLY A 42 3.49 7.38 -9.02
CA GLY A 42 2.28 8.17 -9.18
C GLY A 42 1.17 7.68 -8.24
N SER A 43 0.04 7.24 -8.79
CA SER A 43 -1.10 6.73 -8.02
C SER A 43 -1.01 5.24 -7.62
N MET A 44 0.07 4.56 -7.99
CA MET A 44 0.26 3.13 -7.79
C MET A 44 1.19 2.88 -6.61
N ILE A 45 0.82 1.93 -5.76
CA ILE A 45 1.66 1.43 -4.67
C ILE A 45 1.49 -0.08 -4.50
N SER A 46 2.57 -0.81 -4.26
CA SER A 46 2.54 -2.25 -3.94
C SER A 46 3.35 -2.51 -2.69
N LEU A 47 2.85 -3.38 -1.81
CA LEU A 47 3.56 -3.86 -0.63
C LEU A 47 3.86 -5.35 -0.79
N HIS A 48 5.14 -5.71 -0.69
CA HIS A 48 5.62 -7.08 -0.72
C HIS A 48 6.30 -7.40 0.61
N PHE A 49 5.90 -8.49 1.28
CA PHE A 49 6.58 -8.97 2.48
C PHE A 49 7.75 -9.87 2.09
N THR A 50 8.93 -9.29 1.88
CA THR A 50 10.14 -9.96 1.40
C THR A 50 11.38 -9.20 1.89
N ASP A 51 12.53 -9.87 1.94
CA ASP A 51 13.84 -9.31 2.30
C ASP A 51 14.60 -8.71 1.11
N SER A 52 14.10 -8.89 -0.12
CA SER A 52 14.78 -8.51 -1.37
C SER A 52 13.99 -7.50 -2.18
N GLU A 53 14.70 -6.61 -2.88
CA GLU A 53 14.09 -5.63 -3.77
C GLU A 53 13.25 -6.31 -4.86
N VAL A 54 12.06 -5.78 -5.12
CA VAL A 54 11.13 -6.33 -6.11
C VAL A 54 11.21 -5.52 -7.39
N VAL A 55 11.90 -6.07 -8.40
CA VAL A 55 12.18 -5.40 -9.69
C VAL A 55 11.66 -6.17 -10.90
N ASP A 56 11.19 -7.40 -10.70
CA ASP A 56 10.66 -8.28 -11.72
C ASP A 56 9.63 -9.26 -11.13
N PHE A 57 9.10 -10.14 -11.96
CA PHE A 57 8.11 -11.13 -11.52
C PHE A 57 8.73 -12.15 -10.54
N ASP A 58 9.96 -12.60 -10.78
CA ASP A 58 10.61 -13.62 -9.98
C ASP A 58 10.81 -13.11 -8.54
N SER A 59 11.36 -11.90 -8.37
CA SER A 59 11.48 -11.24 -7.06
C SER A 59 10.13 -10.95 -6.40
N ALA A 60 9.08 -10.68 -7.17
CA ALA A 60 7.72 -10.51 -6.61
C ALA A 60 7.15 -11.81 -6.02
N THR A 61 7.55 -12.98 -6.51
CA THR A 61 7.05 -14.26 -5.98
C THR A 61 7.42 -14.50 -4.52
N ASP A 62 8.53 -13.94 -4.05
CA ASP A 62 8.97 -14.06 -2.65
C ASP A 62 7.97 -13.40 -1.68
N GLY A 63 7.26 -12.36 -2.13
CA GLY A 63 6.22 -11.69 -1.37
C GLY A 63 4.89 -12.46 -1.28
N ASN A 64 4.68 -13.49 -2.11
CA ASN A 64 3.48 -14.33 -2.08
C ASN A 64 3.57 -15.42 -1.02
N ASN A 65 3.54 -15.00 0.23
CA ASN A 65 3.72 -15.87 1.39
C ASN A 65 2.60 -15.67 2.43
N ASP A 66 2.70 -16.36 3.57
CA ASP A 66 1.67 -16.32 4.60
C ASP A 66 1.56 -14.95 5.30
N ALA A 67 2.60 -14.10 5.24
CA ALA A 67 2.52 -12.73 5.75
C ALA A 67 1.52 -11.91 4.93
N PHE A 68 1.57 -12.00 3.59
CA PHE A 68 0.59 -11.33 2.74
C PHE A 68 -0.85 -11.74 3.08
N LYS A 69 -1.12 -13.03 3.27
CA LYS A 69 -2.47 -13.52 3.62
C LYS A 69 -2.96 -12.94 4.95
N LYS A 70 -2.09 -12.94 5.98
CA LYS A 70 -2.41 -12.37 7.30
C LYS A 70 -2.68 -10.87 7.19
N TYR A 71 -1.90 -10.17 6.36
CA TYR A 71 -2.03 -8.74 6.15
C TYR A 71 -3.34 -8.42 5.44
N PHE A 72 -3.60 -9.05 4.29
CA PHE A 72 -4.82 -8.86 3.52
C PHE A 72 -6.07 -9.09 4.37
N HIS A 73 -6.15 -10.22 5.08
CA HIS A 73 -7.30 -10.52 5.92
C HIS A 73 -7.39 -9.60 7.15
N GLY A 74 -6.26 -9.19 7.72
CA GLY A 74 -6.23 -8.20 8.80
C GLY A 74 -6.81 -6.85 8.33
N MET A 75 -6.32 -6.33 7.21
CA MET A 75 -6.79 -5.07 6.64
C MET A 75 -8.28 -5.16 6.27
N LEU A 76 -8.71 -6.28 5.70
CA LEU A 76 -10.12 -6.53 5.40
C LEU A 76 -11.00 -6.49 6.66
N ASN A 77 -10.53 -7.06 7.77
CA ASN A 77 -11.25 -7.03 9.05
C ASN A 77 -11.32 -5.62 9.66
N GLU A 78 -10.32 -4.78 9.42
CA GLU A 78 -10.33 -3.35 9.76
C GLU A 78 -11.15 -2.49 8.76
N GLY A 79 -11.78 -3.12 7.77
CA GLY A 79 -12.64 -2.46 6.81
C GLY A 79 -11.90 -1.81 5.63
N ILE A 80 -10.63 -2.16 5.41
CA ILE A 80 -9.83 -1.73 4.27
C ILE A 80 -9.76 -2.87 3.25
N TYR A 81 -10.49 -2.73 2.14
CA TYR A 81 -10.45 -3.70 1.05
C TYR A 81 -9.30 -3.40 0.09
N LEU A 82 -8.26 -4.22 0.18
CA LEU A 82 -7.10 -4.17 -0.71
C LEU A 82 -7.25 -5.16 -1.86
N PRO A 83 -6.44 -5.04 -2.93
CA PRO A 83 -6.35 -6.08 -3.95
C PRO A 83 -5.99 -7.45 -3.34
N PRO A 84 -6.72 -8.53 -3.66
CA PRO A 84 -6.59 -9.85 -3.02
C PRO A 84 -5.44 -10.69 -3.58
N SER A 85 -4.32 -10.06 -3.96
CA SER A 85 -3.15 -10.71 -4.55
C SER A 85 -1.86 -9.99 -4.16
N ALA A 86 -0.82 -10.77 -3.82
CA ALA A 86 0.53 -10.26 -3.53
C ALA A 86 1.23 -9.69 -4.77
N PHE A 87 0.64 -9.87 -5.95
CA PHE A 87 1.15 -9.40 -7.24
C PHE A 87 0.44 -8.14 -7.76
N GLU A 88 -0.52 -7.60 -7.01
CA GLU A 88 -1.29 -6.44 -7.43
C GLU A 88 -0.79 -5.14 -6.82
N SER A 89 -1.05 -4.03 -7.51
CA SER A 89 -0.87 -2.68 -7.00
C SER A 89 -2.19 -2.11 -6.49
N TYR A 90 -2.11 -1.26 -5.49
CA TYR A 90 -3.22 -0.44 -5.03
C TYR A 90 -3.29 0.75 -5.96
N PHE A 91 -4.47 0.99 -6.52
CA PHE A 91 -4.71 2.12 -7.41
C PHE A 91 -5.51 3.17 -6.65
N LEU A 92 -4.84 4.25 -6.26
CA LEU A 92 -5.50 5.36 -5.62
C LEU A 92 -6.32 6.13 -6.67
N ASN A 93 -7.50 6.57 -6.26
CA ASN A 93 -8.35 7.46 -7.03
C ASN A 93 -8.43 8.81 -6.33
N ASP A 94 -8.71 9.88 -7.09
CA ASP A 94 -8.66 11.24 -6.54
C ASP A 94 -9.79 11.54 -5.55
N ALA A 95 -10.83 10.70 -5.47
CA ALA A 95 -11.90 10.87 -4.48
C ALA A 95 -11.46 10.49 -3.06
N LEU A 96 -10.37 9.73 -2.89
CA LEU A 96 -9.80 9.45 -1.57
C LEU A 96 -9.32 10.74 -0.92
N SER A 97 -9.79 10.99 0.29
CA SER A 97 -9.33 12.08 1.13
C SER A 97 -8.06 11.70 1.89
N TYR A 98 -7.37 12.68 2.48
CA TYR A 98 -6.27 12.38 3.40
C TYR A 98 -6.75 11.65 4.66
N GLU A 99 -8.01 11.86 5.08
CA GLU A 99 -8.59 11.11 6.19
C GLU A 99 -8.75 9.61 5.86
N ASP A 100 -9.10 9.27 4.61
CA ASP A 100 -9.15 7.87 4.16
C ASP A 100 -7.75 7.22 4.18
N ILE A 101 -6.71 7.99 3.85
CA ILE A 101 -5.30 7.56 3.89
C ILE A 101 -4.88 7.32 5.35
N GLU A 102 -5.12 8.27 6.24
CA GLU A 102 -4.83 8.14 7.67
C GLU A 102 -5.58 6.96 8.30
N LYS A 103 -6.84 6.74 7.92
CA LYS A 103 -7.61 5.58 8.35
C LYS A 103 -6.96 4.27 7.89
N THR A 104 -6.44 4.25 6.66
CA THR A 104 -5.74 3.07 6.11
C THR A 104 -4.44 2.79 6.87
N ILE A 105 -3.65 3.83 7.19
CA ILE A 105 -2.41 3.71 7.97
C ILE A 105 -2.72 3.22 9.40
N THR A 106 -3.75 3.79 10.03
CA THR A 106 -4.21 3.40 11.37
C THR A 106 -4.67 1.93 11.40
N ALA A 107 -5.40 1.48 10.38
CA ALA A 107 -5.78 0.09 10.24
C ALA A 107 -4.56 -0.84 10.12
N LEU A 108 -3.56 -0.44 9.33
CA LEU A 108 -2.30 -1.20 9.23
C LEU A 108 -1.59 -1.28 10.59
N GLU A 109 -1.54 -0.19 11.35
CA GLU A 109 -0.95 -0.19 12.70
C GLU A 109 -1.65 -1.18 13.63
N ALA A 110 -2.98 -1.18 13.64
CA ALA A 110 -3.78 -2.12 14.42
C ALA A 110 -3.50 -3.59 14.00
N VAL A 111 -3.42 -3.87 12.70
CA VAL A 111 -3.12 -5.21 12.19
C VAL A 111 -1.71 -5.65 12.60
N MET A 112 -0.70 -4.79 12.43
CA MET A 112 0.68 -5.11 12.79
C MET A 112 0.87 -5.31 14.30
N ALA A 113 0.09 -4.61 15.14
CA ALA A 113 0.11 -4.81 16.59
C ALA A 113 -0.31 -6.23 17.01
N LEU A 114 -1.17 -6.90 16.22
CA LEU A 114 -1.64 -8.26 16.48
C LEU A 114 -0.66 -9.36 16.04
N TRP A 115 0.30 -9.03 15.17
CA TRP A 115 1.28 -10.00 14.70
C TRP A 115 2.26 -10.31 15.84
N LYS A 116 2.59 -11.58 16.03
CA LYS A 116 3.56 -12.01 17.04
C LYS A 116 4.90 -12.28 16.40
#